data_AF-A0A315DIC7-F1
#
_entry.id   AF-A0A315DIC7-F1
#
_cell.length_a   1.000
_cell.length_b   1.000
_cell.length_c   1.000
_cell.angle_alpha   90.00
_cell.angle_beta   90.00
_cell.angle_gamma   90.00
#
_symmetry.space_group_name_H-M   'P 1'
#
loop_
_entity.id
_entity.type
_entity.pdbx_description
1 polymer ?
#
loop_
_entity_poly.entity_id
_entity_poly.type
_entity_poly.pdbx_seq_one_letter_code
_entity_poly.pdbx_strand_id
1 'polypeptide(L)'
;MKISEVVGDGLMSFEAMVRCAVDGMGAMTTRVQIRCDGLSLARYLLARVYGRANILSIHQTVLEKSIKPVGPSPSIIRPIKPMTPSQGMKKAMADTKRAISKKNRKTKAINRVRDAQNQLADINREP
;
A
#
# COMPACT_ATOMS: atom_id res chain seq x y z
N MET A 1 -39.31 26.47 5.42
CA MET A 1 -38.75 25.35 6.19
C MET A 1 -38.57 24.16 5.26
N LYS A 2 -37.32 23.79 4.93
CA LYS A 2 -37.06 22.53 4.23
C LYS A 2 -36.80 21.47 5.29
N ILE A 3 -37.78 20.61 5.52
CA ILE A 3 -37.60 19.39 6.30
C ILE A 3 -36.82 18.47 5.37
N SER A 4 -35.50 18.46 5.49
CA SER A 4 -34.66 17.47 4.84
C SER A 4 -34.88 16.16 5.58
N GLU A 5 -35.69 15.29 4.98
CA GLU A 5 -35.76 13.88 5.30
C GLU A 5 -34.35 13.30 5.27
N VAL A 6 -33.75 13.13 6.45
CA VAL A 6 -32.70 12.14 6.66
C VAL A 6 -33.30 11.11 7.60
N VAL A 7 -34.19 10.29 7.06
CA VAL A 7 -34.44 8.98 7.66
C VAL A 7 -33.18 8.16 7.42
N GLY A 8 -32.53 7.69 8.49
CA GLY A 8 -31.33 6.87 8.39
C GLY A 8 -30.84 6.38 9.75
N ASP A 9 -31.56 5.42 10.34
CA ASP A 9 -31.18 4.52 11.44
C ASP A 9 -30.96 5.06 12.87
N GLY A 10 -30.89 6.37 13.11
CA GLY A 10 -30.66 6.89 14.48
C GLY A 10 -29.22 6.67 15.01
N LEU A 11 -28.32 6.17 14.15
CA LEU A 11 -26.91 5.91 14.46
C LEU A 11 -26.04 7.15 14.18
N MET A 12 -25.11 7.43 15.09
CA MET A 12 -24.13 8.50 14.92
C MET A 12 -22.90 8.02 14.12
N SER A 13 -22.34 8.89 13.29
CA SER A 13 -21.12 8.62 12.53
C SER A 13 -19.89 9.10 13.30
N PHE A 14 -18.87 8.26 13.40
CA PHE A 14 -17.58 8.57 14.01
C PHE A 14 -16.45 8.29 13.01
N GLU A 15 -15.48 9.20 12.93
CA GLU A 15 -14.22 9.02 12.20
C GLU A 15 -13.11 8.79 13.22
N ALA A 16 -12.36 7.70 13.06
CA ALA A 16 -11.25 7.35 13.92
C ALA A 16 -9.96 7.21 13.13
N MET A 17 -8.85 7.67 13.70
CA MET A 17 -7.51 7.37 13.19
C MET A 17 -6.94 6.17 13.95
N VAL A 18 -6.62 5.11 13.22
CA VAL A 18 -6.07 3.87 13.77
C VAL A 18 -4.75 3.52 13.11
N ARG A 19 -3.83 2.94 13.88
CA ARG A 19 -2.58 2.38 13.37
C ARG A 19 -2.80 0.91 13.03
N CYS A 20 -2.61 0.56 11.77
CA CYS A 20 -2.75 -0.79 11.25
C CYS A 20 -1.39 -1.26 10.73
N ALA A 21 -1.01 -2.50 11.04
CA ALA A 21 0.10 -3.15 10.35
C ALA A 21 -0.40 -3.69 9.01
N VAL A 22 0.28 -3.31 7.92
CA VAL A 22 -0.01 -3.82 6.58
C VAL A 22 1.18 -4.66 6.14
N ASP A 23 0.92 -5.91 5.76
CA ASP A 23 1.96 -6.83 5.28
C ASP A 23 2.75 -6.21 4.13
N GLY A 24 4.06 -6.11 4.30
CA GLY A 24 4.98 -5.51 3.33
C GLY A 24 5.11 -3.98 3.36
N MET A 25 4.28 -3.25 4.11
CA MET A 25 4.37 -1.78 4.25
C MET A 25 4.65 -1.30 5.69
N GLY A 26 4.55 -2.18 6.69
CA GLY A 26 4.76 -1.84 8.09
C GLY A 26 3.56 -1.15 8.73
N ALA A 27 3.78 -0.40 9.80
CA ALA A 27 2.71 0.30 10.52
C ALA A 27 2.27 1.56 9.76
N MET A 28 1.02 1.57 9.28
CA MET A 28 0.39 2.70 8.60
C MET A 28 -0.75 3.27 9.46
N THR A 29 -0.91 4.59 9.45
CA THR A 29 -2.07 5.25 10.06
C THR A 29 -3.18 5.38 9.02
N THR A 30 -4.35 4.83 9.32
CA THR A 30 -5.51 4.82 8.43
C THR A 30 -6.71 5.48 9.13
N ARG A 31 -7.55 6.15 8.33
CA ARG A 31 -8.83 6.69 8.79
C ARG A 31 -9.93 5.67 8.56
N VAL A 32 -10.73 5.42 9.59
CA VAL A 32 -11.82 4.46 9.58
C VAL A 32 -13.09 5.19 9.99
N GLN A 33 -14.18 5.00 9.24
CA GLN A 33 -15.49 5.49 9.57
C GLN A 33 -16.32 4.37 10.18
N ILE A 34 -16.95 4.64 11.32
CA ILE A 34 -17.84 3.70 12.02
C ILE A 34 -19.17 4.38 12.35
N ARG A 35 -20.27 3.64 12.22
CA ARG A 35 -21.61 4.09 12.63
C ARG A 35 -22.08 3.28 13.83
N CYS A 36 -22.51 3.96 14.89
CA CYS A 36 -22.97 3.32 16.13
C CYS A 36 -23.77 4.29 17.00
N ASP A 37 -24.49 3.77 17.99
CA ASP A 37 -25.40 4.55 18.84
C ASP A 37 -24.69 5.62 19.69
N GLY A 38 -23.41 5.44 19.99
CA GLY A 38 -22.68 6.38 20.84
C GLY A 38 -21.17 6.17 20.90
N LEU A 39 -20.48 7.14 21.47
CA LEU A 39 -19.01 7.19 21.53
C LEU A 39 -18.40 6.01 22.32
N SER A 40 -19.08 5.54 23.37
CA SER A 40 -18.65 4.39 24.18
C SER A 40 -18.62 3.11 23.35
N LEU A 41 -19.67 2.88 22.55
CA LEU A 41 -19.78 1.74 21.65
C LEU A 41 -18.75 1.84 20.52
N ALA A 42 -18.54 3.03 19.95
CA ALA A 42 -17.50 3.29 18.96
C ALA A 42 -16.11 2.90 19.48
N ARG A 43 -15.77 3.37 20.69
CA ARG A 43 -14.49 3.05 21.37
C ARG A 43 -14.34 1.55 21.60
N TYR A 44 -15.39 0.89 22.07
CA TYR A 44 -15.38 -0.54 22.32
C TYR A 44 -15.13 -1.34 21.04
N LEU A 45 -15.86 -1.04 19.96
CA LEU A 45 -15.73 -1.73 18.67
C LEU A 45 -14.34 -1.51 18.05
N LEU A 46 -13.85 -0.27 18.05
CA LEU A 46 -12.51 0.05 17.55
C LEU A 46 -11.43 -0.65 18.38
N ALA A 47 -11.59 -0.70 19.71
CA ALA A 47 -10.65 -1.37 20.59
C ALA A 47 -10.64 -2.89 20.39
N ARG A 48 -11.79 -3.48 20.05
CA ARG A 48 -11.91 -4.91 19.76
C ARG A 48 -11.24 -5.29 18.44
N VAL A 49 -11.36 -4.46 17.41
CA VAL A 49 -10.83 -4.77 16.07
C VAL A 49 -9.36 -4.40 15.95
N TYR A 50 -8.98 -3.20 16.39
CA TYR A 50 -7.63 -2.66 16.17
C TYR A 50 -6.75 -2.71 17.43
N GLY A 51 -7.34 -2.91 18.62
CA GLY A 51 -6.63 -2.82 19.89
C GLY A 51 -6.60 -1.40 20.44
N ARG A 52 -6.74 -1.25 21.78
CA ARG A 52 -6.80 0.06 22.45
C ARG A 52 -5.59 0.95 22.17
N ALA A 53 -4.40 0.37 22.14
CA ALA A 53 -3.14 1.09 21.93
C ALA A 53 -2.98 1.65 20.50
N ASN A 54 -3.77 1.13 19.54
CA ASN A 54 -3.67 1.51 18.14
C ASN A 54 -4.66 2.60 17.73
N ILE A 55 -5.52 3.05 18.64
CA ILE A 55 -6.48 4.13 18.40
C ILE A 55 -5.82 5.47 18.76
N LEU A 56 -5.63 6.35 17.78
CA LEU A 56 -5.01 7.65 17.98
C LEU A 56 -6.04 8.73 18.34
N SER A 57 -7.16 8.77 17.63
CA SER A 57 -8.24 9.71 17.89
C SER A 57 -9.58 9.19 17.38
N ILE A 58 -10.67 9.67 17.97
CA ILE A 58 -12.05 9.40 17.57
C ILE A 58 -12.80 10.73 17.61
N HIS A 59 -13.41 11.09 16.49
CA HIS A 59 -14.20 12.31 16.34
C HIS A 59 -15.61 11.96 15.85
N GLN A 60 -16.62 12.55 16.48
CA GLN A 60 -17.97 12.47 15.95
C GLN A 60 -18.08 13.36 14.71
N THR A 61 -18.52 12.78 13.60
CA THR A 61 -18.76 13.53 12.37
C THR A 61 -20.21 14.01 12.40
N VAL A 62 -20.41 15.25 12.84
CA VAL A 62 -21.68 15.96 12.64
C VAL A 62 -21.75 16.32 11.15
N LEU A 63 -22.84 15.93 10.52
CA LEU A 63 -23.04 15.83 9.07
C LEU A 63 -23.18 17.23 8.42
N GLU A 64 -22.16 18.08 8.53
CA GLU A 64 -22.08 19.37 7.80
C GLU A 64 -20.80 19.55 7.00
N LYS A 65 -19.82 18.64 7.14
CA LYS A 65 -18.73 18.61 6.18
C LYS A 65 -19.17 17.76 5.00
N SER A 66 -19.71 18.45 3.99
CA SER A 66 -19.48 18.11 2.59
C SER A 66 -18.09 17.51 2.50
N ILE A 67 -18.02 16.19 2.36
CA ILE A 67 -16.80 15.49 2.02
C ILE A 67 -16.54 15.97 0.59
N LYS A 68 -15.88 17.13 0.45
CA LYS A 68 -15.16 17.41 -0.78
C LYS A 68 -14.26 16.19 -0.93
N PRO A 69 -14.35 15.45 -2.04
CA PRO A 69 -13.45 14.34 -2.27
C PRO A 69 -12.05 14.87 -2.00
N VAL A 70 -11.32 14.21 -1.10
CA VAL A 70 -9.90 14.46 -0.96
C VAL A 70 -9.33 14.01 -2.30
N GLY A 71 -9.26 14.95 -3.23
CA GLY A 71 -8.55 14.75 -4.48
C GLY A 71 -7.17 14.24 -4.13
N PRO A 72 -6.60 13.31 -4.93
CA PRO A 72 -5.27 12.80 -4.67
C PRO A 72 -4.35 13.98 -4.41
N SER A 73 -3.70 14.00 -3.24
CA SER A 73 -2.74 15.04 -2.91
C SER A 73 -1.76 15.16 -4.08
N PRO A 74 -1.61 16.33 -4.72
CA PRO A 74 -0.73 16.50 -5.88
C PRO A 74 0.74 16.25 -5.54
N SER A 75 1.06 16.07 -4.25
CA SER A 75 2.41 15.74 -3.78
C SER A 75 2.82 14.28 -4.00
N ILE A 76 1.88 13.34 -4.19
CA ILE A 76 2.21 11.90 -4.26
C ILE A 76 2.37 11.44 -5.72
N ILE A 77 1.54 11.94 -6.63
CA ILE A 77 1.57 11.55 -8.05
C ILE A 77 2.11 12.72 -8.84
N ARG A 78 3.43 12.70 -9.11
CA ARG A 78 4.02 13.66 -10.05
C ARG A 78 3.28 13.53 -11.39
N PRO A 79 2.90 14.65 -12.03
CA PRO A 79 2.29 14.61 -13.35
C PRO A 79 3.20 13.81 -14.29
N ILE A 80 2.69 12.70 -14.83
CA ILE A 80 3.40 11.91 -15.83
C ILE A 80 3.36 12.74 -17.11
N LYS A 81 4.35 13.61 -17.29
CA LYS A 81 4.52 14.30 -18.57
C LYS A 81 4.77 13.23 -19.64
N PRO A 82 3.98 13.20 -20.74
CA PRO A 82 4.26 12.30 -21.84
C PRO A 82 5.67 12.56 -22.34
N MET A 83 6.48 11.50 -22.43
CA MET A 83 7.86 11.61 -22.89
C MET A 83 7.88 12.01 -24.36
N THR A 84 8.80 12.89 -24.75
CA THR A 84 9.01 13.17 -26.17
C THR A 84 9.58 11.91 -26.88
N PRO A 85 9.39 11.76 -28.20
CA PRO A 85 9.91 10.60 -28.93
C PRO A 85 11.41 10.34 -28.71
N SER A 86 12.22 11.41 -28.66
CA SER A 86 13.66 11.32 -28.36
C SER A 86 13.96 10.77 -26.96
N GLN A 87 13.19 11.18 -25.95
CA GLN A 87 13.33 10.67 -24.58
C GLN A 87 12.86 9.23 -24.47
N GLY A 88 11.78 8.87 -25.18
CA GLY A 88 11.27 7.50 -25.26
C GLY A 88 12.31 6.52 -25.82
N MET A 89 12.99 6.90 -26.91
CA MET A 89 14.05 6.08 -27.50
C MET A 89 15.24 5.88 -26.55
N LYS A 90 15.71 6.95 -25.88
CA LYS A 90 16.81 6.86 -24.91
C LYS A 90 16.47 5.91 -23.75
N LYS A 91 15.24 5.98 -23.25
CA LYS A 91 14.76 5.09 -22.19
C LYS A 91 14.65 3.64 -22.68
N ALA A 92 14.11 3.42 -23.87
CA ALA A 92 14.01 2.09 -24.47
C ALA A 92 15.40 1.42 -24.62
N MET A 93 16.41 2.16 -25.09
CA MET A 93 17.79 1.65 -25.17
C MET A 93 18.40 1.35 -23.79
N ALA A 94 18.12 2.18 -22.78
CA ALA A 94 18.60 1.93 -21.42
C ALA A 94 17.95 0.67 -20.82
N ASP A 95 16.65 0.48 -21.05
CA ASP A 95 15.90 -0.66 -20.56
C ASP A 95 16.32 -1.97 -21.23
N THR A 96 16.57 -1.96 -22.55
CA THR A 96 17.11 -3.14 -23.26
C THR A 96 18.50 -3.50 -22.76
N LYS A 97 19.40 -2.52 -22.56
CA LYS A 97 20.73 -2.76 -22.00
C LYS A 97 20.67 -3.37 -20.59
N ARG A 98 19.76 -2.89 -19.74
CA ARG A 98 19.52 -3.46 -18.40
C ARG A 98 18.99 -4.89 -18.48
N ALA A 99 18.06 -5.17 -19.38
CA ALA A 99 17.52 -6.51 -19.58
C ALA A 99 18.60 -7.50 -20.02
N ILE A 100 19.46 -7.12 -20.98
CA ILE A 100 20.59 -7.93 -21.43
C ILE A 100 21.58 -8.18 -20.29
N SER A 101 21.94 -7.15 -19.53
CA SER A 101 22.83 -7.29 -18.37
C SER A 101 22.26 -8.25 -17.32
N LYS A 102 20.95 -8.18 -17.05
CA LYS A 102 20.27 -9.09 -16.11
C LYS A 102 20.29 -10.53 -16.63
N LYS A 103 20.08 -10.75 -17.93
CA LYS A 103 20.18 -12.07 -18.56
C LYS A 103 21.60 -12.64 -18.43
N ASN A 104 22.62 -11.84 -18.72
CA ASN A 104 24.03 -12.26 -18.63
C ASN A 104 24.46 -12.58 -17.19
N ARG A 105 23.98 -11.82 -16.20
CA ARG A 105 24.23 -12.14 -14.79
C ARG A 105 23.61 -13.48 -14.39
N LYS A 106 22.38 -13.75 -14.83
CA LYS A 106 21.70 -15.03 -14.57
C LYS A 106 22.43 -16.20 -15.22
N THR A 107 22.80 -16.10 -16.49
CA THR A 107 23.52 -17.18 -17.19
C THR A 107 24.88 -17.47 -16.55
N LYS A 108 25.64 -16.43 -16.17
CA LYS A 108 26.92 -16.60 -15.45
C LYS A 108 26.74 -17.30 -14.10
N ALA A 109 25.68 -16.97 -13.36
CA ALA A 109 25.38 -17.63 -12.09
C ALA A 109 25.03 -19.11 -12.29
N ILE A 110 24.19 -19.43 -13.29
CA ILE A 110 23.81 -20.81 -13.61
C ILE A 110 25.04 -21.63 -14.00
N ASN A 111 25.91 -21.10 -14.86
CA ASN A 111 27.12 -21.79 -15.28
C ASN A 111 28.05 -22.07 -14.09
N ARG A 112 28.25 -21.09 -13.19
CA ARG A 112 29.05 -21.29 -11.97
C ARG A 112 28.50 -22.40 -11.08
N VAL A 113 27.18 -22.48 -10.92
CA VAL A 113 26.55 -23.56 -10.13
C VAL A 113 26.77 -24.91 -10.83
N ARG A 114 26.61 -24.97 -12.15
CA ARG A 114 26.85 -26.17 -12.93
C ARG A 114 28.31 -26.64 -12.85
N ASP A 115 29.26 -25.73 -12.96
CA ASP A 115 30.69 -26.04 -12.84
C ASP A 115 31.03 -26.58 -11.44
N ALA A 116 30.47 -25.97 -10.39
CA ALA A 116 30.64 -26.46 -9.01
C ALA A 116 30.01 -27.85 -8.80
N GLN A 117 28.82 -28.10 -9.39
CA GLN A 117 28.18 -29.42 -9.34
C GLN A 117 29.01 -30.48 -10.07
N ASN A 118 29.58 -30.14 -11.23
CA ASN A 118 30.45 -31.05 -11.97
C ASN A 118 31.74 -31.34 -11.18
N GLN A 119 32.38 -30.34 -10.58
CA GLN A 119 33.55 -30.54 -9.72
C GLN A 119 33.27 -31.47 -8.53
N LEU A 120 32.12 -31.31 -7.87
CA LEU A 120 31.70 -32.21 -6.79
C LEU A 120 31.43 -33.63 -7.29
N ALA A 121 30.84 -33.77 -8.48
CA ALA A 121 30.60 -35.07 -9.09
C ALA A 121 31.90 -35.78 -9.51
N ASP A 122 32.90 -35.03 -9.96
CA ASP A 122 34.21 -35.55 -10.35
C ASP A 122 35.03 -36.00 -9.11
N ILE A 123 35.00 -35.23 -8.00
CA ILE A 123 35.61 -35.65 -6.73
C ILE A 123 34.98 -36.95 -6.20
N ASN A 124 33.67 -37.14 -6.39
CA ASN A 124 32.97 -38.37 -6.00
C ASN A 124 33.10 -39.51 -7.03
N ARG A 125 33.82 -39.30 -8.13
CA ARG A 125 34.03 -40.27 -9.22
C ARG A 125 35.46 -40.81 -9.29
N GLU A 126 36.40 -40.27 -8.51
CA GLU A 126 37.69 -40.92 -8.30
C GLU A 126 37.49 -42.25 -7.53
N PRO A 127 38.24 -43.31 -7.86
CA PRO A 127 38.03 -44.67 -7.31
C PRO A 127 38.31 -44.78 -5.81
#